data_AF-A0A1G2XA86-F1
#
_entry.id   AF-A0A1G2XA86-F1
#
_cell.length_a   1.000
_cell.length_b   1.000
_cell.length_c   1.000
_cell.angle_alpha   90.00
_cell.angle_beta   90.00
_cell.angle_gamma   90.00
#
_symmetry.space_group_name_H-M   'P 1'
#
loop_
_entity.id
_entity.type
_entity.pdbx_description
1 polymer ?
#
loop_
_entity_poly.entity_id
_entity_poly.type
_entity_poly.pdbx_seq_one_letter_code
_entity_poly.pdbx_strand_id
1 'polypeptide(L)'
;MKTRTEYEKMILKEVREMPGEVLPQVVKIIHSLKEGVLSVKVRHRKRETKGSGLCGIWKDERSAAEIIKDIRLRRTGFGGRALNPMDREFEDYQVE
;
A
#
# COMPACT_ATOMS: atom_id res chain seq x y z
N MET A 1 16.99 -22.59 -6.69
CA MET A 1 17.74 -21.78 -7.68
C MET A 1 17.18 -21.83 -9.10
N LYS A 2 16.50 -22.90 -9.53
CA LYS A 2 15.99 -23.05 -10.92
C LYS A 2 14.91 -22.03 -11.33
N THR A 3 14.04 -21.64 -10.39
CA THR A 3 12.90 -20.75 -10.65
C THR A 3 13.31 -19.33 -11.06
N ARG A 4 14.35 -18.75 -10.44
CA ARG A 4 14.86 -17.42 -10.79
C ARG A 4 15.32 -17.37 -12.26
N THR A 5 15.93 -18.45 -12.72
CA THR A 5 16.46 -18.60 -14.08
C THR A 5 15.36 -18.76 -15.13
N GLU A 6 14.20 -19.30 -14.77
CA GLU A 6 13.05 -19.41 -15.67
C GLU A 6 12.40 -18.06 -15.92
N TYR A 7 12.15 -17.28 -14.86
CA TYR A 7 11.61 -15.92 -15.00
C TYR A 7 12.55 -14.99 -15.78
N GLU A 8 13.86 -15.11 -15.58
CA GLU A 8 14.85 -14.34 -16.34
C GLU A 8 14.77 -14.63 -17.84
N LYS A 9 14.62 -15.91 -18.23
CA LYS A 9 14.44 -16.30 -19.63
C LYS A 9 13.15 -15.76 -20.22
N MET A 10 12.05 -15.78 -19.47
CA MET A 10 10.78 -15.21 -19.93
C MET A 10 10.90 -13.71 -20.17
N ILE A 11 11.47 -12.96 -19.22
CA ILE A 11 11.62 -11.50 -19.34
C ILE A 11 12.52 -11.15 -20.53
N LEU A 12 13.65 -11.85 -20.70
CA LEU A 12 14.55 -11.63 -21.82
C LEU A 12 13.91 -11.92 -23.18
N LYS A 13 13.03 -12.93 -23.25
CA LYS A 13 12.28 -13.24 -24.46
C LYS A 13 11.33 -12.08 -24.81
N GLU A 14 10.52 -11.64 -23.86
CA GLU A 14 9.55 -10.55 -24.10
C GLU A 14 10.22 -9.24 -24.50
N VAL A 15 11.33 -8.86 -23.85
CA VAL A 15 12.06 -7.62 -24.19
C VAL A 15 12.67 -7.70 -25.60
N ARG A 16 13.08 -8.88 -26.06
CA ARG A 16 13.68 -9.06 -27.40
C ARG A 16 12.65 -9.04 -28.53
N GLU A 17 11.41 -9.42 -28.24
CA GLU A 17 10.32 -9.42 -29.23
C GLU A 17 9.74 -8.00 -29.44
N MET A 18 10.09 -7.05 -28.59
CA MET A 18 9.67 -5.66 -28.72
C MET A 18 10.45 -4.91 -29.81
N PRO A 19 9.81 -3.96 -30.51
CA PRO A 19 10.49 -3.14 -31.50
C PRO A 19 11.55 -2.24 -30.85
N GLY A 20 12.67 -2.03 -31.55
CA GLY A 20 13.82 -1.28 -31.02
C GLY A 20 13.48 0.14 -30.53
N GLU A 21 12.46 0.75 -31.12
CA GLU A 21 11.95 2.10 -30.81
C GLU A 21 11.39 2.22 -29.40
N VAL A 22 10.81 1.14 -28.84
CA VAL A 22 10.21 1.15 -27.49
C VAL A 22 11.18 0.69 -26.40
N LEU A 23 12.32 0.08 -26.76
CA LEU A 23 13.31 -0.42 -25.80
C LEU A 23 13.77 0.64 -24.77
N PRO A 24 14.01 1.92 -25.16
CA PRO A 24 14.37 2.95 -24.18
C PRO A 24 13.28 3.21 -23.13
N GLN A 25 12.00 3.11 -23.49
CA GLN A 25 10.88 3.25 -22.54
C GLN A 25 10.77 2.01 -21.65
N VAL A 26 10.94 0.81 -22.21
CA VAL A 26 10.90 -0.45 -21.47
C VAL A 26 11.99 -0.47 -20.39
N VAL A 27 13.21 -0.02 -20.71
CA VAL A 27 14.31 0.10 -19.74
C VAL A 27 13.94 1.06 -18.60
N LYS A 28 13.32 2.21 -18.90
CA LYS A 28 12.85 3.15 -17.88
C LYS A 28 11.81 2.52 -16.95
N ILE A 29 10.84 1.79 -17.51
CA ILE A 29 9.79 1.12 -16.73
C ILE A 29 10.40 0.06 -15.80
N ILE A 30 11.30 -0.79 -16.31
CA ILE A 30 11.98 -1.82 -15.52
C ILE A 30 12.80 -1.16 -14.38
N HIS A 31 13.48 -0.04 -14.67
CA HIS A 31 14.22 0.70 -13.65
C HIS A 31 13.29 1.27 -12.58
N SER A 32 12.18 1.91 -12.96
CA SER A 32 11.19 2.44 -12.01
C SER A 32 10.59 1.34 -11.14
N LEU A 33 10.28 0.18 -11.72
CA LEU A 33 9.78 -0.97 -10.99
C LEU A 33 10.81 -1.49 -9.98
N LYS A 34 12.07 -1.62 -10.38
CA LYS A 34 13.17 -2.03 -9.49
C LYS A 34 13.29 -1.10 -8.28
N GLU A 35 13.30 0.21 -8.52
CA GLU A 35 13.37 1.21 -7.44
C GLU A 35 12.13 1.15 -6.55
N GLY A 36 10.94 0.97 -7.13
CA GLY A 36 9.70 0.76 -6.39
C GLY A 36 9.79 -0.42 -5.42
N VAL A 37 10.17 -1.60 -5.93
CA VAL A 37 10.29 -2.83 -5.13
C VAL A 37 11.37 -2.68 -4.04
N LEU A 38 12.51 -2.06 -4.36
CA LEU A 38 13.58 -1.83 -3.38
C LEU A 38 13.13 -0.84 -2.30
N SER A 39 12.41 0.22 -2.66
CA SER A 39 11.90 1.21 -1.71
C SER A 39 10.87 0.64 -0.73
N VAL A 40 10.05 -0.32 -1.18
CA VAL A 40 9.09 -1.04 -0.32
C VAL A 40 9.81 -1.92 0.69
N LYS A 41 10.89 -2.62 0.28
CA LYS A 41 11.70 -3.43 1.21
C LYS A 41 12.39 -2.59 2.29
N VAL A 42 12.71 -1.33 2.01
CA VAL A 42 13.34 -0.41 2.99
C VAL A 42 12.31 0.16 3.99
N ARG A 43 11.01 0.22 3.65
CA ARG A 43 9.97 0.81 4.51
C ARG A 43 9.62 -0.01 5.77
N HIS A 44 10.09 -1.26 5.90
CA HIS A 44 9.91 -2.03 7.13
C HIS A 44 10.90 -1.68 8.26
N ARG A 45 11.87 -0.80 8.04
CA ARG A 45 12.56 -0.16 9.16
C ARG A 45 11.56 0.77 9.84
N LYS A 46 11.12 0.42 11.07
CA LYS A 46 10.31 1.25 11.99
C LYS A 46 10.65 2.73 11.74
N ARG A 47 9.85 3.38 10.91
CA ARG A 47 10.06 4.79 10.60
C ARG A 47 9.56 5.48 11.86
N GLU A 48 10.48 6.03 12.64
CA GLU A 48 10.11 7.02 13.65
C GLU A 48 9.20 8.02 12.95
N THR A 49 7.97 8.12 13.44
CA THR A 49 6.93 8.98 12.90
C THR A 49 7.38 10.42 13.08
N LYS A 50 8.17 10.92 12.12
CA LYS A 50 8.42 12.36 11.97
C LYS A 50 7.07 12.96 11.65
N GLY A 51 6.45 13.59 12.65
CA GLY A 51 5.15 14.24 12.53
C GLY A 51 5.13 15.09 11.27
N SER A 52 4.10 14.91 10.44
CA SER A 52 3.92 15.84 9.34
C SER A 52 3.57 17.18 9.97
N GLY A 53 4.34 18.23 9.66
CA GLY A 53 4.16 19.57 10.25
C GLY A 53 2.77 20.17 9.99
N LEU A 54 1.92 19.50 9.20
CA LEU A 54 0.54 19.86 8.94
C LEU A 54 -0.45 19.40 10.01
N CYS A 55 -0.21 18.26 10.67
CA CYS A 55 -1.20 17.65 11.59
C CYS A 55 -0.62 17.10 12.90
N GLY A 56 0.61 17.48 13.26
CA GLY A 56 1.24 17.07 14.51
C GLY A 56 1.51 15.56 14.58
N ILE A 57 1.86 15.07 15.76
CA ILE A 57 2.01 13.64 16.04
C ILE A 57 0.81 13.24 16.90
N TRP A 58 -0.04 12.36 16.36
CA TRP A 58 -1.10 11.73 17.14
C TRP A 58 -0.46 10.82 18.19
N LYS A 59 -0.44 11.29 19.45
CA LYS A 59 0.01 10.52 20.61
C LYS A 59 -1.23 10.01 21.35
N ASP A 60 -1.68 8.82 20.97
CA ASP A 60 -2.75 8.13 21.67
C ASP A 60 -2.20 6.81 22.16
N GLU A 61 -2.30 6.62 23.47
CA GLU A 61 -1.79 5.43 24.16
C GLU A 61 -2.75 4.24 24.00
N ARG A 62 -3.98 4.49 23.54
CA ARG A 62 -4.95 3.45 23.22
C ARG A 62 -4.47 2.65 22.02
N SER A 63 -4.79 1.36 22.03
CA SER A 63 -4.54 0.48 20.90
C SER A 63 -5.35 0.93 19.67
N ALA A 64 -4.88 0.58 18.47
CA ALA A 64 -5.61 0.85 17.23
C ALA A 64 -7.04 0.26 17.28
N ALA A 65 -7.21 -0.91 17.89
CA ALA A 65 -8.53 -1.55 18.05
C ALA A 65 -9.49 -0.71 18.89
N GLU A 66 -9.01 -0.13 20.00
CA GLU A 66 -9.81 0.73 20.87
C GLU A 66 -10.19 2.05 20.18
N ILE A 67 -9.25 2.65 19.44
CA ILE A 67 -9.50 3.87 18.66
C ILE A 67 -10.55 3.61 17.58
N ILE A 68 -10.40 2.52 16.83
CA ILE A 68 -11.37 2.13 15.79
C ILE A 68 -12.75 1.89 16.40
N LYS A 69 -12.81 1.19 17.53
CA LYS A 69 -14.07 0.93 18.25
C LYS A 69 -14.73 2.24 18.71
N ASP A 70 -13.97 3.16 19.27
CA ASP A 70 -14.46 4.46 19.73
C ASP A 70 -14.99 5.32 18.56
N ILE A 71 -14.27 5.33 17.42
CA ILE A 71 -14.73 5.99 16.19
C ILE A 71 -16.04 5.35 15.73
N ARG A 72 -16.13 4.02 15.66
CA ARG A 72 -17.35 3.30 15.25
C ARG A 72 -18.54 3.64 16.14
N LEU A 73 -18.34 3.72 17.45
CA LEU A 73 -19.39 4.03 18.44
C LEU A 73 -19.88 5.48 18.35
N ARG A 74 -18.97 6.42 18.10
CA ARG A 74 -19.27 7.87 18.09
C ARG A 74 -19.58 8.43 16.72
N ARG A 75 -19.30 7.68 15.65
CA ARG A 75 -19.62 8.09 14.28
C ARG A 75 -21.14 8.22 14.15
N THR A 76 -21.59 9.46 14.01
CA THR A 76 -22.95 9.79 13.61
C THR A 76 -22.93 10.17 12.14
N GLY A 77 -24.04 9.93 11.43
CA GLY A 77 -24.19 10.38 10.06
C GLY A 77 -24.14 11.91 9.99
N PHE A 78 -23.73 12.44 8.85
CA PHE A 78 -23.66 13.88 8.61
C PHE A 78 -25.00 14.55 8.94
N GLY A 79 -24.97 15.60 9.77
CA GLY A 79 -26.17 16.33 10.20
C GLY A 79 -27.01 15.62 11.27
N GLY A 80 -26.41 14.74 12.09
CA GLY A 80 -27.11 14.03 13.17
C GLY A 80 -28.00 12.88 12.69
N ARG A 81 -27.85 12.47 11.43
CA ARG A 81 -28.57 11.31 10.87
C ARG A 81 -28.00 10.00 11.42
N ALA A 82 -28.83 8.99 11.56
CA ALA A 82 -28.35 7.63 11.83
C ALA A 82 -27.54 7.12 10.62
N LEU A 83 -26.46 6.37 10.86
CA LEU A 83 -25.75 5.63 9.81
C LEU A 83 -26.67 4.53 9.27
N ASN A 84 -26.59 4.25 7.96
CA ASN A 84 -27.34 3.14 7.39
C ASN A 84 -26.86 1.82 8.03
N PRO A 85 -27.78 0.90 8.40
CA PRO A 85 -27.41 -0.36 9.04
C PRO A 85 -26.44 -1.22 8.21
N MET A 86 -26.48 -1.08 6.88
CA MET A 86 -25.58 -1.77 5.94
C MET A 86 -24.12 -1.27 5.98
N ASP A 87 -23.85 -0.04 6.46
CA ASP A 87 -22.48 0.48 6.59
C ASP A 87 -21.73 -0.13 7.80
N ARG A 88 -22.45 -0.90 8.64
CA ARG A 88 -21.93 -1.48 9.87
C ARG A 88 -21.29 -2.86 9.65
N GLU A 89 -21.64 -3.57 8.58
CA GLU A 89 -21.28 -4.98 8.36
C GLU A 89 -20.15 -5.21 7.34
N PHE A 90 -19.70 -4.18 6.61
CA PHE A 90 -18.86 -4.38 5.42
C PHE A 90 -17.34 -4.57 5.65
N GLU A 91 -16.82 -4.51 6.87
CA GLU A 91 -15.35 -4.47 7.10
C GLU A 91 -14.82 -5.45 8.18
N ASP A 92 -15.46 -6.59 8.39
CA ASP A 92 -14.86 -7.71 9.14
C ASP A 92 -13.96 -8.62 8.27
N TYR A 93 -13.73 -8.25 7.00
CA TYR A 93 -12.98 -9.05 6.01
C TYR A 93 -11.51 -8.68 5.80
N GLN A 94 -10.90 -7.82 6.62
CA GLN A 94 -9.48 -7.45 6.47
C GLN A 94 -8.62 -7.63 7.73
N VAL A 95 -8.80 -8.73 8.45
CA VAL A 95 -7.79 -9.19 9.43
C VAL A 95 -7.55 -10.69 9.25
N GLU A 96 -6.70 -11.02 8.28
CA GLU A 96 -5.76 -12.16 8.34
C GLU A 96 -4.36 -11.67 7.98
#